data_AF-A0A8H3GEZ2-F1
#
_entry.id   AF-A0A8H3GEZ2-F1
#
_cell.length_a   1.000
_cell.length_b   1.000
_cell.length_c   1.000
_cell.angle_alpha   90.00
_cell.angle_beta   90.00
_cell.angle_gamma   90.00
#
_symmetry.space_group_name_H-M   'P 1'
#
loop_
_entity.id
_entity.type
_entity.pdbx_description
1 polymer ?
#
loop_
_entity_poly.entity_id
_entity_poly.type
_entity_poly.pdbx_seq_one_letter_code
_entity_poly.pdbx_strand_id
1 'polypeptide(L)'
;MRSLSENTNSSKEYIIKLHAHHEEPGRLFLVMELAEHGDLQEYLKTHGPLDESLTRHIAWQVYQAVAFTHSMRVTHRDLKPENILITSLDPFLVKIADFGL
;
A
#
# COMPACT_ATOMS: atom_id res chain seq x y z
N MET A 1 5.13 12.10 24.84
CA MET A 1 5.30 10.69 24.44
C MET A 1 3.92 10.14 24.09
N ARG A 2 3.55 10.11 22.80
CA ARG A 2 2.31 9.44 22.35
C ARG A 2 2.55 7.92 22.39
N SER A 3 1.65 7.19 23.03
CA SER A 3 1.75 5.75 23.25
C SER A 3 1.70 4.98 21.94
N LEU A 4 2.62 4.04 21.76
CA LEU A 4 2.76 3.16 20.59
C LEU A 4 1.49 2.36 20.25
N SER A 5 0.51 2.29 21.15
CA SER A 5 -0.76 1.57 20.97
C SER A 5 -1.80 2.28 20.11
N GLU A 6 -1.73 3.61 19.93
CA GLU A 6 -2.68 4.36 19.08
C GLU A 6 -2.24 4.40 17.60
N ASN A 7 -0.96 4.17 17.32
CA ASN A 7 -0.40 4.31 15.98
C ASN A 7 -0.70 3.12 15.05
N THR A 8 -0.96 1.93 15.60
CA THR A 8 -1.15 0.71 14.82
C THR A 8 -2.45 0.68 14.03
N ASN A 9 -3.48 1.41 14.46
CA ASN A 9 -4.78 1.39 13.77
C ASN A 9 -4.84 2.28 12.53
N SER A 10 -4.03 3.34 12.45
CA SER A 10 -3.92 4.20 11.26
C SER A 10 -2.97 3.61 10.22
N SER A 11 -1.89 2.93 10.64
CA SER A 11 -0.94 2.34 9.70
C SER A 11 -1.52 1.25 8.78
N LYS A 12 -2.58 0.57 9.20
CA LYS A 12 -3.30 -0.42 8.37
C LYS A 12 -4.01 0.22 7.16
N GLU A 13 -4.21 1.53 7.18
CA GLU A 13 -4.92 2.26 6.12
C GLU A 13 -4.11 2.33 4.82
N TYR A 14 -2.80 2.12 4.90
CA TYR A 14 -1.86 2.11 3.79
C TYR A 14 -1.64 0.71 3.17
N ILE A 15 -2.57 -0.21 3.40
CA ILE A 15 -2.59 -1.55 2.81
C ILE A 15 -3.93 -1.75 2.11
N ILE A 16 -3.89 -2.27 0.89
CA ILE A 16 -5.11 -2.62 0.14
C ILE A 16 -5.94 -3.63 0.93
N LYS A 17 -7.22 -3.31 1.15
CA LYS A 17 -8.11 -4.18 1.90
C LYS A 17 -8.57 -5.35 1.05
N LEU A 18 -8.49 -6.56 1.61
CA LEU A 18 -9.23 -7.72 1.11
C LEU A 18 -10.64 -7.69 1.69
N HIS A 19 -11.65 -7.55 0.85
CA HIS A 19 -13.07 -7.55 1.24
C HIS A 19 -13.65 -8.97 1.32
N ALA A 20 -13.30 -9.83 0.37
CA ALA A 20 -13.75 -11.21 0.33
C ALA A 20 -12.79 -12.08 -0.51
N HIS A 21 -12.88 -13.39 -0.32
CA HIS A 21 -12.26 -14.37 -1.22
C HIS A 21 -13.27 -15.45 -1.58
N HIS A 22 -13.09 -16.05 -2.75
CA HIS A 22 -13.86 -17.20 -3.19
C HIS A 22 -12.92 -18.22 -3.85
N GLU A 23 -13.18 -19.50 -3.62
CA GLU A 23 -12.36 -20.59 -4.12
C GLU A 23 -13.21 -21.53 -4.97
N GLU A 24 -12.72 -21.81 -6.18
CA GLU A 24 -13.21 -22.86 -7.07
C GLU A 24 -12.08 -23.86 -7.31
N PRO A 25 -12.37 -25.09 -7.79
CA PRO A 25 -11.32 -26.05 -8.14
C PRO A 25 -10.27 -25.43 -9.08
N GLY A 26 -9.06 -25.20 -8.55
CA GLY A 26 -7.92 -24.64 -9.27
C GLY A 26 -7.94 -23.10 -9.43
N ARG A 27 -8.82 -22.36 -8.76
CA ARG A 27 -8.91 -20.89 -8.87
C ARG A 27 -9.20 -20.23 -7.53
N LEU A 28 -8.47 -19.16 -7.24
CA LEU A 28 -8.69 -18.25 -6.12
C LEU A 28 -9.10 -16.88 -6.65
N PHE A 29 -10.24 -16.37 -6.19
CA PHE A 29 -10.75 -15.05 -6.50
C PHE A 29 -10.63 -14.16 -5.27
N LEU A 30 -10.02 -12.99 -5.42
CA LEU A 30 -9.85 -12.01 -4.35
C LEU A 30 -10.64 -10.75 -4.71
N VAL A 31 -11.56 -10.35 -3.83
CA VAL A 31 -12.28 -9.07 -3.93
C VAL A 31 -11.54 -8.06 -3.07
N MET A 32 -10.90 -7.08 -3.68
CA MET A 32 -10.02 -6.13 -3.02
C MET A 32 -10.52 -4.69 -3.18
N GLU A 33 -10.02 -3.80 -2.32
CA GLU A 33 -10.19 -2.35 -2.47
C GLU A 33 -9.66 -1.89 -3.83
N LEU A 34 -10.44 -1.04 -4.52
CA LEU A 34 -10.08 -0.46 -5.80
C LEU A 34 -9.18 0.77 -5.59
N ALA A 35 -8.03 0.79 -6.27
CA ALA A 35 -7.19 1.98 -6.40
C ALA A 35 -7.34 2.57 -7.80
N GLU A 36 -8.03 3.71 -7.91
CA GLU A 36 -8.49 4.26 -9.19
C GLU A 36 -7.37 4.88 -10.05
N HIS A 37 -6.20 5.14 -9.47
CA HIS A 37 -5.14 5.92 -10.11
C HIS A 37 -3.91 5.09 -10.51
N GLY A 38 -4.03 3.76 -10.55
CA GLY A 38 -2.96 2.87 -10.96
C GLY A 38 -1.83 2.75 -9.94
N ASP A 39 -0.65 2.33 -10.41
CA ASP A 39 0.53 2.13 -9.58
C ASP A 39 1.55 3.29 -9.69
N LEU A 40 2.44 3.37 -8.70
CA LEU A 40 3.46 4.41 -8.63
C LEU A 40 4.50 4.30 -9.76
N GLN A 41 4.77 3.09 -10.27
CA GLN A 41 5.71 2.90 -11.38
C GLN A 41 5.20 3.59 -12.65
N GLU A 42 3.92 3.43 -12.97
CA GLU A 42 3.29 4.06 -14.13
C GLU A 42 3.12 5.57 -13.94
N TYR A 43 2.78 6.00 -12.73
CA TYR A 43 2.74 7.42 -12.39
C TYR A 43 4.08 8.11 -12.65
N LEU A 44 5.19 7.52 -12.18
CA LEU A 44 6.55 8.02 -12.40
C LEU A 44 6.95 8.05 -13.88
N LYS A 45 6.54 7.06 -14.68
CA LYS A 45 6.81 7.05 -16.13
C LYS A 45 6.09 8.19 -16.83
N THR A 46 4.84 8.46 -16.44
CA THR A 46 3.99 9.46 -17.08
C THR A 46 4.34 10.89 -16.65
N HIS A 47 4.63 11.10 -15.36
CA HIS A 47 4.81 12.44 -14.78
C HIS A 47 6.28 12.79 -14.52
N GLY A 48 7.19 11.83 -14.63
CA GLY A 48 8.60 12.00 -14.29
C GLY A 48 8.86 11.87 -12.78
N PRO A 49 10.06 12.28 -12.33
CA PRO A 49 10.44 12.22 -10.93
C PRO A 49 9.55 13.08 -10.03
N LEU A 50 9.28 12.58 -8.83
CA LEU A 50 8.57 13.33 -7.79
C LEU A 50 9.49 14.38 -7.16
N ASP A 51 8.90 15.47 -6.69
CA ASP A 51 9.61 16.39 -5.81
C ASP A 51 9.88 15.74 -4.43
N GLU A 52 10.79 16.35 -3.68
CA GLU A 52 11.22 15.82 -2.37
C GLU A 52 10.07 15.77 -1.36
N SER A 53 9.15 16.72 -1.42
CA SER A 53 8.04 16.82 -0.46
C SER A 53 7.06 15.67 -0.66
N LEU A 54 6.64 15.42 -1.90
CA LEU A 54 5.76 14.33 -2.27
C LEU A 54 6.46 12.97 -2.06
N THR A 55 7.75 12.87 -2.41
CA THR A 55 8.56 11.68 -2.15
C THR A 55 8.56 11.33 -0.66
N ARG A 56 8.82 12.32 0.21
CA ARG A 56 8.81 12.13 1.66
C ARG A 56 7.44 11.72 2.18
N HIS A 57 6.37 12.29 1.63
CA HIS A 57 5.00 11.97 2.00
C HIS A 57 4.65 10.51 1.67
N ILE A 58 4.95 10.07 0.45
CA ILE A 58 4.73 8.69 -0.01
C ILE A 58 5.61 7.71 0.79
N ALA A 59 6.91 8.03 0.97
CA ALA A 59 7.83 7.20 1.73
C ALA A 59 7.37 6.99 3.18
N TRP A 60 6.79 8.02 3.80
CA TRP A 60 6.20 7.91 5.13
C TRP A 60 4.99 6.96 5.15
N GLN A 61 4.07 7.04 4.18
CA GLN A 61 2.93 6.12 4.07
C GLN A 61 3.39 4.66 3.90
N VAL A 62 4.36 4.43 3.00
CA VAL A 62 4.98 3.11 2.78
C VAL A 62 5.66 2.60 4.04
N TYR A 63 6.42 3.44 4.75
CA TYR A 63 7.04 3.09 6.02
C TYR A 63 6.01 2.66 7.06
N GLN A 64 4.89 3.38 7.18
CA GLN A 64 3.82 3.04 8.12
C GLN A 64 3.22 1.67 7.81
N ALA A 65 2.94 1.37 6.53
CA ALA A 65 2.45 0.07 6.10
C ALA A 65 3.45 -1.07 6.41
N VAL A 66 4.73 -0.87 6.10
CA VAL A 66 5.80 -1.85 6.36
C VAL A 66 6.01 -2.07 7.86
N ALA A 67 6.00 -1.01 8.66
CA ALA A 67 6.11 -1.12 10.11
C ALA A 67 4.93 -1.93 10.68
N PHE A 68 3.72 -1.72 10.16
CA PHE A 68 2.55 -2.49 10.54
C PHE A 68 2.70 -3.98 10.19
N THR A 69 3.07 -4.32 8.94
CA THR A 69 3.22 -5.72 8.52
C THR A 69 4.32 -6.42 9.31
N HIS A 70 5.45 -5.75 9.55
CA HIS A 70 6.53 -6.27 10.38
C HIS A 70 6.09 -6.51 11.84
N SER A 71 5.24 -5.64 12.41
CA SER A 71 4.67 -5.86 13.75
C SER A 71 3.80 -7.13 13.83
N MET A 72 3.19 -7.51 12.71
CA MET A 72 2.42 -8.74 12.53
C MET A 72 3.28 -9.94 12.11
N ARG A 73 4.61 -9.80 12.11
CA ARG A 73 5.58 -10.81 11.64
C ARG A 73 5.39 -11.23 10.16
N VAL A 74 4.79 -10.35 9.35
CA VAL A 74 4.64 -10.51 7.91
C VAL A 74 5.68 -9.66 7.21
N THR A 75 6.36 -10.22 6.21
CA THR A 75 7.28 -9.48 5.34
C THR A 75 6.72 -9.50 3.93
N HIS A 76 6.62 -8.33 3.27
CA HIS A 76 6.09 -8.22 1.92
C HIS A 76 6.95 -8.95 0.87
N ARG A 77 8.28 -8.88 1.01
CA ARG A 77 9.31 -9.50 0.15
C ARG A 77 9.41 -9.00 -1.30
N ASP A 78 8.34 -8.46 -1.88
CA ASP A 78 8.37 -7.84 -3.23
C ASP A 78 7.96 -6.36 -3.22
N LEU A 79 8.53 -5.57 -2.31
CA LEU A 79 8.17 -4.14 -2.22
C LEU A 79 8.88 -3.36 -3.32
N LYS A 80 8.11 -2.85 -4.28
CA LYS A 80 8.56 -2.09 -5.46
C LYS A 80 7.45 -1.12 -5.93
N PRO A 81 7.75 -0.12 -6.77
CA PRO A 81 6.76 0.89 -7.18
C PRO A 81 5.49 0.33 -7.83
N GLU A 82 5.58 -0.83 -8.51
CA GLU A 82 4.44 -1.54 -9.11
C GLU A 82 3.42 -2.04 -8.07
N ASN A 83 3.89 -2.32 -6.84
CA ASN A 83 3.07 -2.81 -5.73
C ASN A 83 2.60 -1.69 -4.79
N ILE A 84 2.80 -0.43 -5.20
CA ILE A 84 2.35 0.77 -4.47
C ILE A 84 1.25 1.42 -5.32
N LEU A 85 0.00 1.22 -4.93
CA LEU A 85 -1.17 1.72 -5.65
C LEU A 85 -1.59 3.10 -5.16
N ILE A 86 -2.03 3.96 -6.07
CA ILE A 86 -2.47 5.33 -5.77
C ILE A 86 -4.00 5.31 -5.61
N THR A 87 -4.47 5.66 -4.41
CA THR A 87 -5.91 5.66 -4.07
C THR A 87 -6.54 7.05 -4.07
N SER A 88 -5.73 8.11 -4.04
CA SER A 88 -6.17 9.50 -4.14
C SER A 88 -5.02 10.36 -4.63
N LEU A 89 -5.31 11.37 -5.45
CA LEU A 89 -4.34 12.38 -5.89
C LEU A 89 -4.35 13.63 -5.01
N ASP A 90 -5.47 13.90 -4.31
CA ASP A 90 -5.59 15.05 -3.38
C ASP A 90 -6.49 14.70 -2.17
N PRO A 91 -5.90 14.44 -0.97
CA PRO A 91 -4.47 14.34 -0.72
C PRO A 91 -3.87 13.14 -1.45
N PHE A 92 -2.56 13.18 -1.74
CA PHE A 92 -1.89 12.08 -2.43
C PHE A 92 -1.73 10.87 -1.51
N LEU A 93 -2.55 9.84 -1.71
CA LEU A 93 -2.58 8.65 -0.87
C LEU A 93 -2.16 7.42 -1.64
N VAL A 94 -1.31 6.61 -1.01
CA VAL A 94 -0.83 5.34 -1.55
C VAL A 94 -1.13 4.18 -0.61
N LYS A 95 -1.29 2.99 -1.18
CA LYS A 95 -1.43 1.74 -0.43
C LYS A 95 -0.58 0.65 -1.03
N ILE A 96 0.00 -0.18 -0.17
CA ILE A 96 0.74 -1.37 -0.58
C ILE A 96 -0.25 -2.48 -0.95
N ALA A 97 -0.01 -3.12 -2.08
CA ALA A 97 -0.76 -4.24 -2.63
C ALA A 97 0.17 -5.44 -2.89
N ASP A 98 -0.42 -6.58 -3.24
CA ASP A 98 0.29 -7.79 -3.68
C ASP A 98 1.30 -8.38 -2.67
N PHE A 99 0.75 -9.06 -1.66
CA PHE A 99 1.51 -9.88 -0.71
C PHE A 99 1.72 -11.31 -1.23
N GLY A 100 1.66 -11.54 -2.55
CA GLY A 100 1.54 -12.85 -3.19
C GLY A 100 2.83 -13.69 -3.32
N LEU A 101 3.91 -13.34 -2.60
CA LEU A 101 5.07 -14.22 -2.42
C LEU A 101 4.92 -15.13 -1.20
#